data_AF-A0AAU4LHK3-F1
#
_entry.id   AF-A0AAU4LHK3-F1
#
_cell.length_a   1.000
_cell.length_b   1.000
_cell.length_c   1.000
_cell.angle_alpha   90.00
_cell.angle_beta   90.00
_cell.angle_gamma   90.00
#
_symmetry.space_group_name_H-M   'P 1'
#
loop_
_entity.id
_entity.type
_entity.pdbx_description
1 polymer ?
#
loop_
_entity_poly.entity_id
_entity_poly.type
_entity_poly.pdbx_seq_one_letter_code
_entity_poly.pdbx_strand_id
1 'polypeptide(L)'
;MTDWDEFEWVVWRINVDDPEQRAGAEPDLAELTRQPMTDLAASLGCVYEDCCDDDSSEDDVPYYAWWVRLPAAGHARRNPVGIPLALDRLREYLATQLPPGLEWEITPDRARTYDHAGSSALRAAYDDVIAPFERALLPLRVDGADDLDPRAKVWKWEKHLLVGTFDLWLCNDPDSPHIWLVVCVGLWTEPQLFEEERAADLGHFGFTPHHPLLFLPRPPAPATFTARATSGSRKR
;
A
#
# COMPACT_ATOMS: atom_id res chain seq x y z
N MET A 1 0.92 -23.25 7.01
CA MET A 1 1.84 -22.38 6.25
C MET A 1 1.06 -21.93 5.04
N THR A 2 0.71 -20.65 4.94
CA THR A 2 -0.03 -20.13 3.77
C THR A 2 0.87 -20.29 2.56
N ASP A 3 0.37 -20.95 1.52
CA ASP A 3 1.09 -21.04 0.27
C ASP A 3 1.06 -19.66 -0.40
N TRP A 4 2.23 -19.08 -0.65
CA TRP A 4 2.34 -17.78 -1.30
C TRP A 4 2.28 -17.91 -2.82
N ASP A 5 2.30 -19.14 -3.34
CA ASP A 5 2.36 -19.44 -4.76
C ASP A 5 1.05 -19.09 -5.50
N GLU A 6 -0.03 -18.82 -4.77
CA GLU A 6 -1.31 -18.33 -5.32
C GLU A 6 -1.27 -16.83 -5.69
N PHE A 7 -0.26 -16.08 -5.23
CA PHE A 7 -0.16 -14.65 -5.46
C PHE A 7 0.79 -14.32 -6.61
N GLU A 8 0.35 -13.46 -7.53
CA GLU A 8 1.21 -12.93 -8.59
C GLU A 8 2.40 -12.12 -8.02
N TRP A 9 2.17 -11.44 -6.90
CA TRP A 9 3.13 -10.62 -6.19
C TRP A 9 3.10 -10.91 -4.69
N VAL A 10 4.27 -11.02 -4.07
CA VAL A 10 4.42 -11.21 -2.63
C VAL A 10 5.21 -10.02 -2.07
N VAL A 11 4.65 -9.37 -1.05
CA VAL A 11 5.32 -8.28 -0.33
C VAL A 11 6.16 -8.88 0.79
N TRP A 12 7.39 -8.41 0.91
CA TRP A 12 8.31 -8.77 1.97
C TRP A 12 8.72 -7.53 2.74
N ARG A 13 8.87 -7.71 4.05
CA ARG A 13 9.43 -6.74 4.98
C ARG A 13 10.88 -7.09 5.25
N ILE A 14 11.78 -6.15 5.04
CA ILE A 14 13.15 -6.16 5.56
C ILE A 14 13.09 -5.28 6.80
N ASN A 15 13.28 -5.86 7.98
CA ASN A 15 13.21 -5.17 9.26
C ASN A 15 14.58 -5.24 9.96
N VAL A 16 14.88 -4.20 10.73
CA VAL A 16 16.04 -4.17 11.62
C VAL A 16 15.64 -3.49 12.92
N ASP A 17 15.93 -4.16 14.04
CA ASP A 17 15.67 -3.61 15.37
C ASP A 17 16.91 -2.81 15.82
N ASP A 18 16.67 -1.63 16.39
CA ASP A 18 17.73 -0.74 16.89
C ASP A 18 17.49 -0.35 18.36
N PRO A 19 17.58 -1.32 19.29
CA PRO A 19 17.32 -1.07 20.72
C PRO A 19 18.30 -0.08 21.35
N GLU A 20 19.45 0.13 20.72
CA GLU A 20 20.48 1.06 21.18
C GLU A 20 20.44 2.42 20.47
N GLN A 21 19.47 2.64 19.56
CA GLN A 21 19.32 3.88 18.79
C GLN A 21 20.61 4.30 18.06
N ARG A 22 21.34 3.33 17.52
CA ARG A 22 22.62 3.53 16.85
C ARG A 22 22.47 4.14 15.46
N ALA A 23 21.35 3.88 14.78
CA ALA A 23 21.11 4.38 13.42
C ALA A 23 20.84 5.89 13.41
N GLY A 24 20.34 6.45 14.53
CA GLY A 24 20.10 7.88 14.70
C GLY A 24 18.94 8.41 13.84
N ALA A 25 18.52 9.65 14.12
CA ALA A 25 17.40 10.30 13.43
C ALA A 25 17.82 11.16 12.21
N GLU A 26 19.12 11.35 11.97
CA GLU A 26 19.61 12.22 10.89
C GLU A 26 20.82 11.60 10.14
N PRO A 27 20.78 11.57 8.78
CA PRO A 27 19.63 11.91 7.94
C PRO A 27 18.47 10.91 8.10
N ASP A 28 17.26 11.37 7.82
CA ASP A 28 16.04 10.57 7.81
C ASP A 28 16.22 9.32 6.92
N LEU A 29 15.96 8.13 7.44
CA LEU A 29 16.32 6.88 6.75
C LEU A 29 15.42 6.63 5.55
N ALA A 30 14.15 7.02 5.62
CA ALA A 30 13.23 7.01 4.52
C ALA A 30 13.75 7.89 3.39
N GLU A 31 14.17 9.13 3.67
CA GLU A 31 14.75 10.02 2.66
C GLU A 31 16.07 9.47 2.10
N LEU A 32 16.98 9.02 2.95
CA LEU A 32 18.30 8.50 2.58
C LEU A 32 18.19 7.28 1.64
N THR A 33 17.27 6.37 1.95
CA THR A 33 17.18 5.07 1.28
C THR A 33 16.21 5.05 0.12
N ARG A 34 15.26 5.98 0.01
CA ARG A 34 14.17 5.95 -0.98
C ARG A 34 14.64 5.77 -2.42
N GLN A 35 15.44 6.70 -2.95
CA GLN A 35 15.85 6.64 -4.36
C GLN A 35 16.78 5.45 -4.63
N PRO A 36 17.85 5.21 -3.84
CA PRO A 36 18.72 4.06 -4.07
C PRO A 36 17.99 2.70 -3.96
N MET A 37 17.07 2.55 -3.01
CA MET A 37 16.27 1.32 -2.87
C MET A 37 15.32 1.14 -4.06
N THR A 38 14.70 2.22 -4.53
CA THR A 38 13.85 2.20 -5.73
C THR A 38 14.63 1.69 -6.95
N ASP A 39 15.80 2.28 -7.20
CA ASP A 39 16.64 1.92 -8.35
C ASP A 39 17.18 0.48 -8.24
N LEU A 40 17.68 0.10 -7.06
CA LEU A 40 18.22 -1.24 -6.83
C LEU A 40 17.12 -2.30 -6.91
N ALA A 41 15.95 -2.08 -6.30
CA ALA A 41 14.82 -3.00 -6.38
C ALA A 41 14.37 -3.18 -7.84
N ALA A 42 14.23 -2.08 -8.59
CA ALA A 42 13.87 -2.13 -10.01
C ALA A 42 14.89 -2.94 -10.84
N SER A 43 16.19 -2.74 -10.59
CA SER A 43 17.26 -3.51 -11.27
C SER A 43 17.20 -5.02 -10.99
N LEU A 44 16.61 -5.41 -9.85
CA LEU A 44 16.41 -6.79 -9.43
C LEU A 44 15.04 -7.36 -9.87
N GLY A 45 14.24 -6.57 -10.60
CA GLY A 45 12.88 -6.93 -11.01
C GLY A 45 11.87 -6.91 -9.87
N CYS A 46 12.14 -6.13 -8.83
CA CYS A 46 11.28 -5.92 -7.66
C CYS A 46 10.73 -4.48 -7.67
N VAL A 47 9.74 -4.21 -6.82
CA VAL A 47 9.19 -2.87 -6.61
C VAL A 47 9.39 -2.50 -5.14
N TYR A 48 10.11 -1.41 -4.88
CA TYR A 48 10.20 -0.82 -3.55
C TYR A 48 8.91 -0.06 -3.25
N GLU A 49 8.30 -0.30 -2.09
CA GLU A 49 7.00 0.30 -1.73
C GLU A 49 7.16 1.49 -0.78
N ASP A 50 7.79 1.26 0.37
CA ASP A 50 7.86 2.25 1.44
C ASP A 50 8.93 1.91 2.47
N CYS A 51 9.23 2.90 3.32
CA CYS A 51 10.03 2.76 4.54
C CYS A 51 9.24 3.28 5.74
N CYS A 52 9.39 2.59 6.87
CA CYS A 52 8.98 3.07 8.19
C CYS A 52 10.24 3.23 9.03
N ASP A 53 10.43 4.43 9.57
CA ASP A 53 11.62 4.84 10.31
C ASP A 53 11.35 5.67 11.56
N ASP A 54 10.08 5.88 11.89
CA ASP A 54 9.60 6.67 13.02
C ASP A 54 8.76 5.86 14.02
N ASP A 55 8.74 4.53 13.89
CA ASP A 55 7.91 3.64 14.71
C ASP A 55 8.74 2.85 15.74
N SER A 56 8.04 2.27 16.71
CA SER A 56 8.62 1.44 17.75
C SER A 56 7.74 0.23 18.01
N SER A 57 8.35 -0.87 18.41
CA SER A 57 7.61 -2.07 18.81
C SER A 57 6.78 -1.80 20.08
N GLU A 58 5.94 -2.77 20.49
CA GLU A 58 5.12 -2.67 21.70
C GLU A 58 5.95 -2.42 22.99
N ASP A 59 7.25 -2.75 22.96
CA ASP A 59 8.20 -2.53 24.06
C ASP A 59 9.02 -1.22 23.90
N ASP A 60 8.55 -0.28 23.07
CA ASP A 60 9.23 0.99 22.73
C ASP A 60 10.64 0.81 22.12
N VAL A 61 10.93 -0.37 21.57
CA VAL A 61 12.18 -0.61 20.83
C VAL A 61 12.04 -0.04 19.42
N PRO A 62 12.88 0.96 19.02
CA PRO A 62 12.85 1.50 17.68
C PRO A 62 13.19 0.44 16.64
N TYR A 63 12.49 0.47 15.53
CA TYR A 63 12.77 -0.41 14.40
C TYR A 63 12.69 0.37 13.09
N TYR A 64 13.37 -0.17 12.08
CA TYR A 64 13.31 0.35 10.72
C TYR A 64 12.88 -0.76 9.78
N ALA A 65 11.91 -0.47 8.93
CA ALA A 65 11.35 -1.45 8.01
C ALA A 65 11.27 -0.91 6.59
N TRP A 66 11.58 -1.77 5.62
CA TRP A 66 11.42 -1.52 4.18
C TRP A 66 10.54 -2.59 3.59
N TRP A 67 9.55 -2.18 2.79
CA TRP A 67 8.67 -3.10 2.07
C TRP A 67 9.04 -3.17 0.60
N VAL A 68 9.17 -4.40 0.12
CA VAL A 68 9.54 -4.70 -1.27
C VAL A 68 8.60 -5.76 -1.79
N ARG A 69 8.01 -5.51 -2.95
CA ARG A 69 7.14 -6.43 -3.66
C ARG A 69 7.91 -7.16 -4.75
N LEU A 70 7.79 -8.48 -4.76
CA LEU A 70 8.46 -9.35 -5.73
C LEU A 70 7.42 -10.12 -6.54
N PRO A 71 7.66 -10.35 -7.84
CA PRO A 71 6.81 -11.24 -8.61
C PRO A 71 6.98 -12.68 -8.10
N ALA A 72 5.99 -13.55 -8.31
CA ALA A 72 6.01 -14.95 -7.89
C ALA A 72 7.31 -15.68 -8.26
N ALA A 73 7.82 -15.45 -9.47
CA ALA A 73 9.09 -16.02 -9.93
C ALA A 73 10.31 -15.50 -9.14
N GLY A 74 10.29 -14.23 -8.70
CA GLY A 74 11.30 -13.66 -7.81
C GLY A 74 11.22 -14.26 -6.41
N HIS A 75 10.00 -14.38 -5.88
CA HIS A 75 9.71 -14.99 -4.58
C HIS A 75 10.15 -16.45 -4.46
N ALA A 76 9.98 -17.24 -5.53
CA ALA A 76 10.35 -18.65 -5.57
C ALA A 76 11.88 -18.88 -5.59
N ARG A 77 12.66 -17.90 -6.05
CA ARG A 77 14.13 -17.96 -6.10
C ARG A 77 14.72 -17.58 -4.75
N ARG A 78 14.86 -18.58 -3.86
CA ARG A 78 15.31 -18.39 -2.47
C ARG A 78 16.71 -18.94 -2.22
N ASN A 79 17.42 -18.34 -1.26
CA ASN A 79 18.67 -18.86 -0.71
C ASN A 79 18.39 -20.06 0.25
N PRO A 80 19.44 -20.74 0.76
CA PRO A 80 19.27 -21.90 1.65
C PRO A 80 18.53 -21.62 2.98
N VAL A 81 18.46 -20.36 3.40
CA VAL A 81 17.71 -19.94 4.61
C VAL A 81 16.28 -19.49 4.29
N GLY A 82 15.83 -19.64 3.04
CA GLY A 82 14.44 -19.42 2.64
C GLY A 82 14.09 -17.97 2.28
N ILE A 83 15.09 -17.09 2.12
CA ILE A 83 14.91 -15.68 1.75
C ILE A 83 15.07 -15.52 0.23
N PRO A 84 14.16 -14.79 -0.47
CA PRO A 84 14.34 -14.43 -1.86
C PRO A 84 15.70 -13.76 -2.14
N LEU A 85 16.41 -14.22 -3.18
CA LEU A 85 17.76 -13.75 -3.51
C LEU A 85 17.85 -12.23 -3.71
N ALA A 86 16.79 -11.61 -4.24
CA ALA A 86 16.73 -10.16 -4.42
C ALA A 86 16.71 -9.41 -3.08
N LEU A 87 16.01 -9.93 -2.07
CA LEU A 87 15.94 -9.29 -0.75
C LEU A 87 17.27 -9.36 -0.01
N ASP A 88 18.02 -10.45 -0.19
CA ASP A 88 19.35 -10.57 0.40
C ASP A 88 20.30 -9.46 -0.12
N ARG A 89 20.22 -9.15 -1.42
CA ARG A 89 20.96 -8.02 -2.03
C ARG A 89 20.50 -6.65 -1.53
N LEU A 90 19.20 -6.45 -1.36
CA LEU A 90 18.66 -5.20 -0.80
C LEU A 90 19.11 -5.03 0.65
N ARG A 91 19.08 -6.08 1.46
CA ARG A 91 19.58 -6.09 2.83
C ARG A 91 21.10 -5.84 2.89
N GLU A 92 21.88 -6.40 1.97
CA GLU A 92 23.32 -6.09 1.84
C GLU A 92 23.57 -4.60 1.63
N TYR A 93 22.79 -3.95 0.75
CA TYR A 93 22.88 -2.50 0.54
C TYR A 93 22.47 -1.72 1.79
N LEU A 94 21.34 -2.05 2.42
CA LEU A 94 20.88 -1.36 3.62
C LEU A 94 21.89 -1.49 4.78
N ALA A 95 22.56 -2.63 4.90
CA ALA A 95 23.62 -2.84 5.88
C ALA A 95 24.87 -1.98 5.64
N THR A 96 25.04 -1.35 4.47
CA THR A 96 26.08 -0.33 4.28
C THR A 96 25.62 1.07 4.69
N GLN A 97 24.32 1.28 4.86
CA GLN A 97 23.74 2.55 5.31
C GLN A 97 23.62 2.61 6.84
N LEU A 98 23.58 1.45 7.50
CA LEU A 98 23.36 1.35 8.93
C LEU A 98 24.61 0.89 9.71
N PRO A 99 24.69 1.18 11.02
CA PRO A 99 25.75 0.67 11.88
C PRO A 99 25.86 -0.87 11.86
N PRO A 100 27.08 -1.43 12.02
CA PRO A 100 27.26 -2.87 12.10
C PRO A 100 26.68 -3.45 13.39
N GLY A 101 26.33 -4.73 13.35
CA GLY A 101 25.89 -5.49 14.52
C GLY A 101 24.40 -5.35 14.87
N LEU A 102 23.60 -4.76 13.98
CA LEU A 102 22.14 -4.77 14.08
C LEU A 102 21.56 -6.12 13.65
N GLU A 103 20.45 -6.51 14.27
CA GLU A 103 19.75 -7.78 14.00
C GLU A 103 18.70 -7.57 12.91
N TRP A 104 18.78 -8.39 11.85
CA TRP A 104 17.91 -8.27 10.68
C TRP A 104 16.86 -9.38 10.67
N GLU A 105 15.62 -9.01 10.37
CA GLU A 105 14.54 -9.94 10.09
C GLU A 105 14.02 -9.70 8.67
N ILE A 106 13.88 -10.76 7.87
CA ILE A 106 13.30 -10.68 6.52
C ILE A 106 12.14 -11.68 6.43
N THR A 107 10.92 -11.15 6.38
CA THR A 107 9.69 -11.96 6.45
C THR A 107 8.66 -11.51 5.40
N PRO A 108 7.83 -12.44 4.88
CA PRO A 108 6.74 -12.07 4.00
C PRO A 108 5.67 -11.31 4.79
N ASP A 109 5.19 -10.20 4.25
CA ASP A 109 4.12 -9.40 4.84
C ASP A 109 2.76 -9.88 4.31
N ARG A 110 2.03 -10.59 5.17
CA ARG A 110 0.70 -11.10 4.81
C ARG A 110 -0.30 -9.99 4.53
N ALA A 111 -0.35 -8.98 5.38
CA ALA A 111 -1.38 -7.95 5.27
C ALA A 111 -1.24 -7.20 3.95
N ARG A 112 -0.02 -6.75 3.63
CA ARG A 112 0.27 -6.03 2.38
C ARG A 112 0.14 -6.92 1.15
N THR A 113 0.54 -8.20 1.22
CA THR A 113 0.34 -9.13 0.09
C THR A 113 -1.15 -9.30 -0.25
N TYR A 114 -2.01 -9.47 0.76
CA TYR A 114 -3.45 -9.59 0.54
C TYR A 114 -4.09 -8.27 0.09
N ASP A 115 -3.64 -7.12 0.63
CA ASP A 115 -4.11 -5.80 0.19
C ASP A 115 -3.80 -5.58 -1.30
N HIS A 116 -2.58 -5.88 -1.76
CA HIS A 116 -2.21 -5.82 -3.18
C HIS A 116 -3.03 -6.74 -4.08
N ALA A 117 -3.22 -7.98 -3.65
CA ALA A 117 -4.01 -8.96 -4.40
C ALA A 117 -5.47 -8.50 -4.53
N GLY A 118 -6.05 -8.03 -3.41
CA GLY A 118 -7.39 -7.44 -3.39
C GLY A 118 -7.49 -6.20 -4.26
N SER A 119 -6.48 -5.32 -4.21
CA SER A 119 -6.38 -4.09 -4.99
C SER A 119 -6.40 -4.38 -6.49
N SER A 120 -5.56 -5.33 -6.91
CA SER A 120 -5.48 -5.80 -8.30
C SER A 120 -6.81 -6.40 -8.76
N ALA A 121 -7.45 -7.22 -7.92
CA ALA A 121 -8.73 -7.83 -8.24
C ALA A 121 -9.86 -6.79 -8.39
N LEU A 122 -9.93 -5.80 -7.48
CA LEU A 122 -10.92 -4.71 -7.57
C LEU A 122 -10.69 -3.84 -8.81
N ARG A 123 -9.45 -3.45 -9.09
CA ARG A 123 -9.11 -2.67 -10.28
C ARG A 123 -9.51 -3.41 -11.55
N ALA A 124 -9.24 -4.71 -11.64
CA ALA A 124 -9.65 -5.52 -12.80
C ALA A 124 -11.18 -5.61 -12.95
N ALA A 125 -11.92 -5.79 -11.85
CA ALA A 125 -13.38 -5.91 -11.90
C ALA A 125 -14.13 -4.60 -12.21
N TYR A 126 -13.48 -3.46 -11.92
CA TYR A 126 -14.02 -2.12 -12.11
C TYR A 126 -13.24 -1.29 -13.14
N ASP A 127 -12.47 -1.92 -14.03
CA ASP A 127 -11.66 -1.23 -15.03
C ASP A 127 -12.49 -0.28 -15.92
N ASP A 128 -13.71 -0.69 -16.29
CA ASP A 128 -14.66 0.12 -17.05
C ASP A 128 -15.09 1.41 -16.34
N VAL A 129 -15.03 1.41 -15.00
CA VAL A 129 -15.34 2.56 -14.16
C VAL A 129 -14.08 3.37 -13.87
N ILE A 130 -12.95 2.73 -13.57
CA ILE A 130 -11.70 3.37 -13.13
C ILE A 130 -10.93 4.00 -14.30
N ALA A 131 -10.76 3.25 -15.40
CA ALA A 131 -9.92 3.68 -16.52
C ALA A 131 -10.35 5.01 -17.17
N PRO A 132 -11.65 5.35 -17.30
CA PRO A 132 -12.05 6.69 -17.75
C PRO A 132 -11.56 7.82 -16.85
N PHE A 133 -11.59 7.66 -15.53
CA PHE A 133 -11.09 8.67 -14.59
C PHE A 133 -9.57 8.77 -14.65
N GLU A 134 -8.85 7.64 -14.66
CA GLU A 134 -7.39 7.66 -14.78
C GLU A 134 -6.94 8.38 -16.05
N ARG A 135 -7.55 8.08 -17.21
CA ARG A 135 -7.22 8.77 -18.47
C ARG A 135 -7.49 10.27 -18.42
N ALA A 136 -8.54 10.70 -17.73
CA ALA A 136 -8.91 12.11 -17.64
C ALA A 136 -8.08 12.88 -16.62
N LEU A 137 -7.71 12.25 -15.50
CA LEU A 137 -7.18 12.93 -14.32
C LEU A 137 -5.68 12.73 -14.11
N LEU A 138 -5.09 11.60 -14.52
CA LEU A 138 -3.64 11.38 -14.37
C LEU A 138 -2.80 12.52 -14.99
N PRO A 139 -3.12 13.06 -16.19
CA PRO A 139 -2.35 14.14 -16.78
C PRO A 139 -2.46 15.49 -16.06
N LEU A 140 -3.41 15.63 -15.12
CA LEU A 140 -3.68 16.88 -14.40
C LEU A 140 -2.97 16.95 -13.04
N ARG A 141 -2.22 15.91 -12.68
CA ARG A 141 -1.56 15.78 -11.38
C ARG A 141 -0.34 16.68 -11.32
N VAL A 142 -0.22 17.43 -10.23
CA VAL A 142 0.85 18.41 -9.99
C VAL A 142 1.26 18.42 -8.52
N ASP A 143 2.25 19.25 -8.17
CA ASP A 143 2.76 19.42 -6.80
C ASP A 143 3.29 18.13 -6.16
N GLY A 144 3.85 17.22 -6.97
CA GLY A 144 4.31 15.90 -6.54
C GLY A 144 3.21 14.85 -6.41
N ALA A 145 1.96 15.19 -6.78
CA ALA A 145 0.90 14.19 -6.87
C ALA A 145 1.25 13.13 -7.93
N ASP A 146 1.92 13.50 -9.02
CA ASP A 146 2.37 12.61 -10.09
C ASP A 146 3.32 11.50 -9.62
N ASP A 147 4.07 11.74 -8.54
CA ASP A 147 4.94 10.75 -7.89
C ASP A 147 4.18 9.76 -6.99
N LEU A 148 2.87 9.94 -6.81
CA LEU A 148 2.02 9.03 -6.04
C LEU A 148 1.36 8.01 -6.97
N ASP A 149 1.29 6.76 -6.59
CA ASP A 149 0.46 5.81 -7.32
C ASP A 149 -1.02 6.00 -6.95
N PRO A 150 -1.96 5.99 -7.92
CA PRO A 150 -3.38 5.85 -7.61
C PRO A 150 -3.61 4.61 -6.75
N ARG A 151 -4.38 4.74 -5.68
CA ARG A 151 -4.50 3.70 -4.66
C ARG A 151 -5.87 3.07 -4.68
N ALA A 152 -5.93 1.77 -4.93
CA ALA A 152 -7.10 0.98 -4.57
C ALA A 152 -6.84 0.30 -3.22
N LYS A 153 -7.44 0.80 -2.14
CA LYS A 153 -7.30 0.21 -0.79
C LYS A 153 -8.39 -0.81 -0.56
N VAL A 154 -8.05 -1.96 0.04
CA VAL A 154 -8.98 -3.08 0.13
C VAL A 154 -9.09 -3.60 1.55
N TRP A 155 -10.29 -4.00 1.91
CA TRP A 155 -10.62 -4.61 3.18
C TRP A 155 -11.44 -5.85 2.93
N LYS A 156 -11.15 -6.87 3.72
CA LYS A 156 -12.01 -8.06 3.78
C LYS A 156 -13.21 -7.74 4.65
N TRP A 157 -14.40 -7.86 4.07
CA TRP A 157 -15.68 -7.81 4.76
C TRP A 157 -16.29 -9.21 4.78
N GLU A 158 -16.76 -9.65 5.94
CA GLU A 158 -17.26 -11.01 6.15
C GLU A 158 -16.30 -12.12 5.65
N LYS A 159 -16.83 -13.32 5.38
CA LYS A 159 -15.99 -14.46 4.98
C LYS A 159 -15.43 -14.35 3.55
N HIS A 160 -16.14 -13.69 2.65
CA HIS A 160 -15.88 -13.76 1.20
C HIS A 160 -16.03 -12.45 0.44
N LEU A 161 -16.34 -11.34 1.11
CA LEU A 161 -16.59 -10.07 0.44
C LEU A 161 -15.33 -9.20 0.53
N LEU A 162 -14.95 -8.58 -0.58
CA LEU A 162 -13.93 -7.53 -0.56
C LEU A 162 -14.61 -6.20 -0.80
N VAL A 163 -14.24 -5.21 0.00
CA VAL A 163 -14.68 -3.82 -0.15
C VAL A 163 -13.45 -2.96 -0.32
N GLY A 164 -13.52 -1.93 -1.15
CA GLY A 164 -12.39 -1.02 -1.33
C GLY A 164 -12.79 0.39 -1.73
N THR A 165 -11.82 1.28 -1.77
CA THR A 165 -11.91 2.60 -2.39
C THR A 165 -10.92 2.67 -3.53
N PHE A 166 -11.17 3.53 -4.51
CA PHE A 166 -10.15 3.94 -5.47
C PHE A 166 -9.91 5.44 -5.33
N ASP A 167 -8.69 5.80 -4.94
CA ASP A 167 -8.26 7.16 -4.61
C ASP A 167 -7.22 7.63 -5.64
N LEU A 168 -7.38 8.86 -6.15
CA LEU A 168 -6.44 9.52 -7.06
C LEU A 168 -6.10 10.92 -6.54
N TRP A 169 -4.84 11.15 -6.19
CA TRP A 169 -4.33 12.45 -5.75
C TRP A 169 -4.09 13.38 -6.95
N LEU A 170 -4.58 14.61 -6.86
CA LEU A 170 -4.45 15.62 -7.93
C LEU A 170 -3.37 16.66 -7.64
N CYS A 171 -3.44 17.33 -6.49
CA CYS A 171 -2.48 18.37 -6.10
C CYS A 171 -2.62 18.67 -4.60
N ASN A 172 -1.77 19.55 -4.08
CA ASN A 172 -1.99 20.10 -2.74
C ASN A 172 -3.25 20.98 -2.75
N ASP A 173 -3.97 20.96 -1.63
CA ASP A 173 -5.10 21.84 -1.39
C ASP A 173 -4.59 23.28 -1.25
N PRO A 174 -4.98 24.20 -2.15
CA PRO A 174 -4.50 25.58 -2.09
C PRO A 174 -4.95 26.32 -0.82
N ASP A 175 -6.03 25.85 -0.18
CA ASP A 175 -6.58 26.44 1.04
C ASP A 175 -6.01 25.79 2.31
N SER A 176 -5.25 24.69 2.19
CA SER A 176 -4.71 23.93 3.33
C SER A 176 -3.36 23.28 3.00
N PRO A 177 -2.24 23.90 3.40
CA PRO A 177 -0.90 23.36 3.17
C PRO A 177 -0.77 21.93 3.71
N HIS A 178 -0.14 21.05 2.93
CA HIS A 178 0.08 19.63 3.24
C HIS A 178 -1.18 18.73 3.26
N ILE A 179 -2.33 19.27 2.84
CA ILE A 179 -3.54 18.48 2.56
C ILE A 179 -3.60 18.25 1.06
N TRP A 180 -4.03 17.07 0.62
CA TRP A 180 -4.17 16.76 -0.80
C TRP A 180 -5.62 16.88 -1.26
N LEU A 181 -5.82 17.36 -2.48
CA LEU A 181 -7.06 17.15 -3.22
C LEU A 181 -7.04 15.73 -3.80
N VAL A 182 -8.02 14.93 -3.38
CA VAL A 182 -8.15 13.51 -3.76
C VAL A 182 -9.51 13.30 -4.42
N VAL A 183 -9.50 12.63 -5.57
CA VAL A 183 -10.71 12.13 -6.23
C VAL A 183 -10.88 10.66 -5.89
N CYS A 184 -12.01 10.34 -5.27
CA CYS A 184 -12.38 8.98 -4.92
C CYS A 184 -13.51 8.50 -5.84
N VAL A 185 -13.40 7.29 -6.39
CA VAL A 185 -14.36 6.73 -7.35
C VAL A 185 -14.93 5.42 -6.84
N GLY A 186 -16.23 5.24 -6.99
CA GLY A 186 -16.92 4.01 -6.65
C GLY A 186 -18.43 4.12 -6.73
N LEU A 187 -19.12 3.16 -6.13
CA LEU A 187 -20.56 3.20 -5.93
C LEU A 187 -20.88 4.12 -4.76
N TRP A 188 -21.85 5.02 -4.95
CA TRP A 188 -22.32 5.86 -3.86
C TRP A 188 -23.17 5.02 -2.90
N THR A 189 -22.68 4.87 -1.68
CA THR A 189 -23.42 4.12 -0.66
C THR A 189 -24.22 5.12 0.17
N GLU A 190 -25.50 5.29 -0.13
CA GLU A 190 -26.42 5.54 0.98
C GLU A 190 -26.43 4.28 1.88
N PRO A 191 -26.72 4.37 3.18
CA PRO A 191 -26.66 3.24 4.12
C PRO A 191 -27.64 2.07 3.82
N GLN A 192 -28.23 2.01 2.63
CA GLN A 192 -29.27 1.05 2.23
C GLN A 192 -28.74 -0.04 1.27
N LEU A 193 -27.45 -0.40 1.32
CA LEU A 193 -26.93 -1.30 0.28
C LEU A 193 -27.45 -2.73 0.37
N PHE A 194 -27.92 -3.18 1.54
CA PHE A 194 -28.66 -4.44 1.69
C PHE A 194 -29.69 -4.24 2.82
N GLU A 195 -30.79 -4.99 2.83
CA GLU A 195 -31.76 -4.98 3.96
C GLU A 195 -31.14 -5.52 5.28
N GLU A 196 -29.84 -5.80 5.29
CA GLU A 196 -29.09 -6.39 6.39
C GLU A 196 -27.86 -5.52 6.72
N GLU A 197 -27.82 -5.10 8.00
CA GLU A 197 -26.75 -4.39 8.72
C GLU A 197 -26.40 -2.94 8.35
N ARG A 198 -26.17 -2.15 9.41
CA ARG A 198 -26.00 -0.69 9.34
C ARG A 198 -24.61 -0.39 8.81
N ALA A 199 -24.49 0.61 7.95
CA ALA A 199 -23.21 1.23 7.55
C ALA A 199 -22.27 1.64 8.71
N ALA A 200 -22.75 1.63 9.97
CA ALA A 200 -21.94 1.73 11.16
C ALA A 200 -20.86 0.64 11.26
N ASP A 201 -21.15 -0.59 10.83
CA ASP A 201 -20.20 -1.70 10.87
C ASP A 201 -19.05 -1.52 9.87
N LEU A 202 -19.28 -0.77 8.78
CA LEU A 202 -18.23 -0.35 7.85
C LEU A 202 -17.25 0.64 8.51
N GLY A 203 -17.70 1.46 9.46
CA GLY A 203 -16.82 2.37 10.19
C GLY A 203 -15.67 1.66 10.92
N HIS A 204 -15.89 0.43 11.38
CA HIS A 204 -14.87 -0.40 12.04
C HIS A 204 -13.72 -0.81 11.14
N PHE A 205 -13.94 -0.84 9.82
CA PHE A 205 -12.92 -1.18 8.84
C PHE A 205 -12.20 0.07 8.29
N GLY A 206 -12.42 1.23 8.89
CA GLY A 206 -11.79 2.49 8.44
C GLY A 206 -12.45 3.11 7.22
N PHE A 207 -13.71 2.75 6.94
CA PHE A 207 -14.52 3.43 5.93
C PHE A 207 -15.15 4.70 6.50
N THR A 208 -15.06 5.79 5.73
CA THR A 208 -15.80 7.02 6.04
C THR A 208 -17.21 6.92 5.45
N PRO A 209 -18.28 7.13 6.23
CA PRO A 209 -19.64 7.18 5.69
C PRO A 209 -19.75 8.17 4.51
N HIS A 210 -20.57 7.84 3.52
CA HIS A 210 -20.76 8.63 2.29
C HIS A 210 -19.53 8.72 1.38
N HIS A 211 -18.58 7.81 1.51
CA HIS A 211 -17.46 7.67 0.59
C HIS A 211 -17.82 6.70 -0.53
N PRO A 212 -17.37 6.92 -1.78
CA PRO A 212 -17.53 5.94 -2.85
C PRO A 212 -16.80 4.62 -2.51
N LEU A 213 -17.48 3.48 -2.74
CA LEU A 213 -16.96 2.13 -2.45
C LEU A 213 -17.02 1.19 -3.66
N LEU A 214 -16.09 0.25 -3.73
CA LEU A 214 -16.01 -0.84 -4.72
C LEU A 214 -16.18 -2.18 -4.00
N PHE A 215 -16.84 -3.17 -4.63
CA PHE A 215 -17.19 -4.44 -4.00
C PHE A 215 -16.86 -5.65 -4.89
N LEU A 216 -16.41 -6.75 -4.27
CA LEU A 216 -16.33 -8.06 -4.93
C LEU A 216 -17.17 -9.09 -4.16
N PRO A 217 -18.11 -9.80 -4.83
CA PRO A 217 -18.39 -9.71 -6.27
C PRO A 217 -19.07 -8.38 -6.65
N ARG A 218 -18.84 -7.94 -7.88
CA ARG A 218 -19.43 -6.71 -8.41
C ARG A 218 -20.96 -6.81 -8.38
N PRO A 219 -21.68 -5.79 -7.88
CA PRO A 219 -23.15 -5.79 -7.92
C PRO A 219 -23.69 -5.90 -9.35
N PRO A 220 -24.83 -6.57 -9.54
CA PRO A 220 -25.46 -6.68 -10.86
C PRO A 220 -25.88 -5.30 -11.38
N ALA A 221 -25.77 -5.09 -12.69
CA ALA A 221 -26.19 -3.86 -13.35
C ALA A 221 -27.73 -3.73 -13.38
N PRO A 222 -28.29 -2.50 -13.39
CA PRO A 222 -27.62 -1.20 -13.49
C PRO A 222 -27.24 -0.61 -12.12
N ALA A 223 -25.97 -0.19 -11.98
CA ALA A 223 -25.47 0.51 -10.80
C ALA A 223 -24.95 1.91 -11.18
N THR A 224 -25.27 2.91 -10.36
CA THR A 224 -24.79 4.29 -10.55
C THR A 224 -23.47 4.49 -9.82
N PHE A 225 -22.44 4.91 -10.54
CA PHE A 225 -21.13 5.24 -9.99
C PHE A 225 -21.00 6.74 -9.73
N THR A 226 -20.16 7.12 -8.79
CA THR A 226 -19.92 8.50 -8.40
C THR A 226 -18.43 8.72 -8.17
N ALA A 227 -17.94 9.88 -8.58
CA ALA A 227 -16.65 10.40 -8.18
C ALA A 227 -16.87 11.55 -7.19
N ARG A 228 -16.08 11.59 -6.13
CA ARG A 228 -16.12 12.63 -5.11
C ARG A 228 -14.73 13.21 -4.95
N ALA A 229 -14.61 14.52 -5.05
CA ALA A 229 -13.39 15.23 -4.68
C ALA A 229 -13.47 15.63 -3.20
N THR A 230 -12.42 15.34 -2.45
CA THR A 230 -12.28 15.74 -1.04
C THR A 230 -10.87 16.24 -0.78
N SER A 231 -10.73 17.20 0.13
CA SER A 231 -9.45 17.49 0.75
C SER A 231 -9.20 16.48 1.88
N GLY A 232 -8.02 15.87 1.89
CA GLY A 232 -7.67 14.84 2.86
C GLY A 232 -6.17 14.74 3.10
N SER A 233 -5.79 14.41 4.33
CA SER A 233 -4.41 14.06 4.65
C SER A 233 -4.09 12.67 4.12
N ARG A 234 -2.86 12.49 3.62
CA ARG A 234 -2.31 11.15 3.43
C ARG A 234 -1.98 10.61 4.82
N LYS A 235 -2.64 9.55 5.28
CA LYS A 235 -2.08 8.72 6.35
C LYS A 235 -0.82 8.08 5.78
N ARG A 236 0.34 8.40 6.38
CA ARG A 236 1.57 7.62 6.19
C ARG A 236 1.27 6.18 6.61
#